data_AF-A0AAE3JA83-F1
#
_entry.id   AF-A0AAE3JA83-F1
#
_cell.length_a   1.000
_cell.length_b   1.000
_cell.length_c   1.000
_cell.angle_alpha   90.00
_cell.angle_beta   90.00
_cell.angle_gamma   90.00
#
_symmetry.space_group_name_H-M   'P 1'
#
loop_
_entity.id
_entity.type
_entity.pdbx_description
1 polymer ?
#
loop_
_entity_poly.entity_id
_entity_poly.type
_entity_poly.pdbx_seq_one_letter_code
_entity_poly.pdbx_strand_id
1 'polypeptide(L)'
;MDEFIVNQHIMEICKQRNLSIYRLAKMSDMPYSSLNNMIKHRHVPTIYNLMKICNGLNISLSQFFAGIEDNVDNNVLPSEQQDVLSLWNLLDSKSKEFALIYMKGLAHLPMRGVEDEKF
;
A
#
# COMPACT_ATOMS: atom_id res chain seq x y z
N MET A 1 -5.61 2.96 10.17
CA MET A 1 -5.06 4.09 9.39
C MET A 1 -5.86 5.31 9.80
N ASP A 2 -5.23 6.25 10.49
CA ASP A 2 -5.91 7.42 11.06
C ASP A 2 -6.48 8.29 9.91
N GLU A 3 -7.77 8.65 9.97
CA GLU A 3 -8.49 9.38 8.90
C GLU A 3 -7.81 10.70 8.51
N PHE A 4 -7.02 11.24 9.43
CA PHE A 4 -6.25 12.46 9.25
C PHE A 4 -5.07 12.30 8.27
N ILE A 5 -4.49 11.09 8.16
CA ILE A 5 -3.24 10.85 7.42
C ILE A 5 -3.44 11.02 5.90
N VAL A 6 -4.58 10.57 5.36
CA VAL A 6 -4.86 10.66 3.91
C VAL A 6 -4.94 12.12 3.46
N ASN A 7 -5.70 12.94 4.18
CA ASN A 7 -5.85 14.35 3.85
C ASN A 7 -4.54 15.13 4.07
N GLN A 8 -3.77 14.77 5.09
CA GLN A 8 -2.46 15.37 5.33
C GLN A 8 -1.49 15.05 4.19
N HIS A 9 -1.43 13.80 3.73
CA HIS A 9 -0.55 13.41 2.64
C HIS A 9 -0.90 14.11 1.32
N ILE A 10 -2.20 14.29 1.01
CA ILE A 10 -2.64 15.11 -0.14
C ILE A 10 -2.08 16.54 -0.04
N MET A 11 -2.14 17.14 1.15
CA MET A 11 -1.63 18.49 1.38
C MET A 11 -0.10 18.57 1.30
N GLU A 12 0.61 17.54 1.76
CA GLU A 12 2.07 17.44 1.65
C GLU A 12 2.52 17.35 0.19
N ILE A 13 1.89 16.49 -0.62
CA ILE A 13 2.16 16.41 -2.06
C ILE A 13 1.90 17.77 -2.73
N CYS A 14 0.80 18.45 -2.37
CA CYS A 14 0.50 19.78 -2.89
C CYS A 14 1.59 20.80 -2.51
N LYS A 15 2.05 20.79 -1.25
CA LYS A 15 3.10 21.68 -0.77
C LYS A 15 4.43 21.44 -1.48
N GLN A 16 4.83 20.17 -1.65
CA GLN A 16 6.04 19.80 -2.38
C GLN A 16 6.01 20.24 -3.84
N ARG A 17 4.83 20.26 -4.46
CA ARG A 17 4.63 20.64 -5.87
C ARG A 17 4.17 22.09 -6.07
N ASN A 18 4.15 22.91 -5.00
CA ASN A 18 3.64 24.29 -5.02
C ASN A 18 2.23 24.41 -5.66
N LEU A 19 1.36 23.45 -5.36
CA LEU A 19 -0.03 23.42 -5.83
C LEU A 19 -0.96 24.04 -4.79
N SER A 20 -1.83 24.94 -5.24
CA SER A 20 -2.97 25.36 -4.44
C SER A 20 -4.10 24.34 -4.51
N ILE A 21 -4.97 24.30 -3.49
CA ILE A 21 -6.19 23.46 -3.49
C ILE A 21 -7.04 23.75 -4.74
N TYR A 22 -7.10 25.00 -5.17
CA TYR A 22 -7.79 25.38 -6.40
C TYR A 22 -7.20 24.72 -7.65
N ARG A 23 -5.87 24.73 -7.79
CA ARG A 23 -5.20 24.03 -8.90
C ARG A 23 -5.43 22.54 -8.83
N LEU A 24 -5.31 21.93 -7.66
CA LEU A 24 -5.59 20.50 -7.48
C LEU A 24 -7.02 20.15 -7.88
N ALA A 25 -8.01 20.94 -7.48
CA ALA A 25 -9.41 20.74 -7.85
C ALA A 25 -9.61 20.73 -9.37
N LYS A 26 -8.98 21.69 -10.06
CA LYS A 26 -9.00 21.74 -11.54
C LYS A 26 -8.33 20.54 -12.18
N MET A 27 -7.17 20.11 -11.68
CA MET A 27 -6.44 18.95 -12.21
C MET A 27 -7.18 17.64 -11.95
N SER A 28 -7.88 17.54 -10.82
CA SER A 28 -8.60 16.32 -10.39
C SER A 28 -10.02 16.23 -10.96
N ASP A 29 -10.45 17.20 -11.77
CA ASP A 29 -11.83 17.33 -12.25
C ASP A 29 -12.85 17.26 -11.08
N MET A 30 -12.61 18.06 -10.05
CA MET A 30 -13.45 18.16 -8.86
C MET A 30 -13.87 19.61 -8.59
N PRO A 31 -15.09 19.85 -8.06
CA PRO A 31 -15.46 21.18 -7.61
C PRO A 31 -14.54 21.64 -6.47
N TYR A 32 -14.08 22.89 -6.55
CA TYR A 32 -13.23 23.49 -5.50
C TYR A 32 -13.91 23.43 -4.13
N SER A 33 -15.21 23.73 -4.06
CA SER A 33 -15.98 23.66 -2.80
C SER A 33 -15.97 22.25 -2.20
N SER A 34 -16.13 21.22 -3.03
CA SER A 34 -16.09 19.82 -2.59
C SER A 34 -14.71 19.44 -2.06
N LEU A 35 -13.64 19.72 -2.81
CA LEU A 35 -12.28 19.40 -2.40
C LEU A 35 -11.85 20.19 -1.15
N ASN A 36 -12.20 21.47 -1.09
CA ASN A 36 -11.88 22.35 0.04
C ASN A 36 -12.65 21.93 1.30
N ASN A 37 -13.93 21.55 1.19
CA ASN A 37 -14.69 21.04 2.32
C ASN A 37 -14.13 19.70 2.81
N MET A 38 -13.76 18.81 1.89
CA MET A 38 -13.18 17.51 2.22
C MET A 38 -11.87 17.66 3.03
N ILE A 39 -10.96 18.52 2.57
CA ILE A 39 -9.68 18.79 3.26
C ILE A 39 -9.93 19.52 4.59
N LYS A 40 -10.78 20.55 4.62
CA LYS A 40 -10.98 21.40 5.80
C LYS A 40 -11.75 20.69 6.92
N HIS A 41 -12.75 19.90 6.58
CA HIS A 41 -13.56 19.16 7.56
C HIS A 41 -13.02 17.76 7.86
N ARG A 42 -11.82 17.44 7.35
CA ARG A 42 -11.17 16.13 7.51
C ARG A 42 -12.06 14.95 7.09
N HIS A 43 -12.94 15.17 6.12
CA HIS A 43 -13.69 14.06 5.54
C HIS A 43 -12.74 13.21 4.72
N VAL A 44 -12.70 11.91 4.99
CA VAL A 44 -11.88 11.00 4.20
C VAL A 44 -12.44 10.95 2.77
N PRO A 45 -11.59 11.16 1.75
CA PRO A 45 -12.02 10.97 0.37
C PRO A 45 -12.50 9.52 0.20
N THR A 46 -13.64 9.32 -0.47
CA THR A 46 -13.97 8.00 -0.99
C THR A 46 -12.87 7.54 -1.95
N ILE A 47 -12.71 6.23 -2.15
CA ILE A 47 -11.74 5.71 -3.12
C ILE A 47 -11.92 6.35 -4.51
N TYR A 48 -13.16 6.60 -4.93
CA TYR A 48 -13.46 7.30 -6.18
C TYR A 48 -12.88 8.73 -6.22
N ASN A 49 -13.10 9.53 -5.17
CA ASN A 49 -12.55 10.88 -5.08
C ASN A 49 -11.02 10.86 -4.98
N LEU A 50 -10.46 9.89 -4.24
CA LEU A 50 -9.02 9.71 -4.15
C LEU A 50 -8.41 9.35 -5.51
N MET A 51 -9.05 8.48 -6.30
CA MET A 51 -8.61 8.18 -7.66
C MET A 51 -8.61 9.43 -8.54
N LYS A 52 -9.64 10.26 -8.46
CA LYS A 52 -9.68 11.54 -9.18
C LYS A 52 -8.50 12.45 -8.80
N ILE A 53 -8.19 12.51 -7.51
CA ILE A 53 -7.06 13.30 -6.98
C ILE A 53 -5.72 12.73 -7.45
N CYS A 54 -5.51 11.42 -7.33
CA CYS A 54 -4.31 10.74 -7.81
C CYS A 54 -4.11 10.94 -9.32
N ASN A 55 -5.18 10.84 -10.11
CA ASN A 55 -5.16 11.13 -11.55
C ASN A 55 -4.75 12.58 -11.82
N GLY A 56 -5.32 13.54 -11.09
CA GLY A 56 -4.95 14.96 -11.17
C GLY A 56 -3.50 15.22 -10.76
N LEU A 57 -2.95 14.43 -9.83
CA LEU A 57 -1.56 14.48 -9.40
C LEU A 57 -0.62 13.65 -10.29
N ASN A 58 -1.14 12.94 -11.29
CA ASN A 58 -0.40 12.03 -12.15
C ASN A 58 0.43 10.99 -11.36
N ILE A 59 -0.19 10.40 -10.34
CA ILE A 59 0.38 9.31 -9.52
C ILE A 59 -0.63 8.17 -9.44
N SER A 60 -0.17 6.95 -9.22
CA SER A 60 -1.07 5.83 -8.92
C SER A 60 -1.53 5.87 -7.46
N LEU A 61 -2.61 5.14 -7.15
CA LEU A 61 -3.00 4.89 -5.76
C LEU A 61 -1.89 4.20 -4.97
N SER A 62 -1.16 3.26 -5.59
CA SER A 62 -0.04 2.58 -4.92
C SER A 62 1.09 3.54 -4.55
N GLN A 63 1.44 4.48 -5.44
CA GLN A 63 2.42 5.53 -5.14
C GLN A 63 1.91 6.50 -4.06
N PHE A 64 0.62 6.81 -4.08
CA PHE A 64 0.00 7.62 -3.04
C PHE A 64 0.08 6.95 -1.67
N PHE A 65 -0.21 5.64 -1.57
CA PHE A 65 -0.14 4.93 -0.29
C PHE A 65 1.28 4.62 0.16
N ALA A 66 2.22 4.37 -0.76
CA ALA A 66 3.63 4.18 -0.42
C ALA A 66 4.21 5.38 0.37
N GLY A 67 3.91 6.61 -0.05
CA GLY A 67 4.34 7.82 0.69
C GLY A 67 3.65 8.02 2.04
N ILE A 68 2.49 7.38 2.26
CA ILE A 68 1.85 7.31 3.57
C ILE A 68 2.55 6.28 4.44
N GLU A 69 2.85 5.10 3.89
CA GLU A 69 3.50 3.99 4.58
C GLU A 69 4.89 4.38 5.12
N ASP A 70 5.62 5.28 4.46
CA ASP A 70 6.88 5.83 4.99
C ASP A 70 6.71 6.61 6.32
N ASN A 71 5.50 7.10 6.62
CA ASN A 71 5.18 7.89 7.82
C ASN A 71 4.35 7.13 8.87
N VAL A 72 3.90 5.91 8.56
CA VAL A 72 3.24 5.07 9.55
C VAL A 72 4.17 3.93 9.86
N ASP A 73 4.50 3.74 11.15
CA ASP A 73 5.18 2.55 11.70
C ASP A 73 4.38 1.26 11.44
N ASN A 74 4.11 0.92 10.19
CA ASN A 74 3.24 -0.16 9.76
C ASN A 74 3.98 -1.03 8.75
N ASN A 75 4.43 -2.19 9.22
CA ASN A 75 4.81 -3.33 8.39
C ASN A 75 6.07 -3.19 7.54
N VAL A 76 7.11 -2.52 8.04
CA VAL A 76 8.45 -3.03 7.74
C VAL A 76 8.48 -4.44 8.32
N LEU A 77 8.40 -5.46 7.46
CA LEU A 77 8.69 -6.84 7.84
C LEU A 77 9.89 -6.79 8.80
N PRO A 78 9.81 -7.33 10.03
CA PRO A 78 10.96 -7.40 10.92
C PRO A 78 12.18 -7.87 10.14
N SER A 79 13.37 -7.36 10.44
CA SER A 79 14.58 -7.65 9.66
C SER A 79 14.74 -9.15 9.34
N GLU A 80 14.38 -10.02 10.28
CA GLU A 80 14.36 -11.47 10.11
C GLU A 80 13.44 -11.96 8.99
N GLN A 81 12.24 -11.37 8.84
CA GLN A 81 11.33 -11.70 7.76
C GLN A 81 11.83 -11.19 6.40
N GLN A 82 12.52 -10.04 6.36
CA GLN A 82 13.17 -9.55 5.14
C GLN A 82 14.29 -10.48 4.69
N ASP A 83 15.10 -10.97 5.63
CA ASP A 83 16.17 -11.92 5.34
C ASP A 83 15.61 -13.22 4.74
N VAL A 84 14.53 -13.76 5.31
CA VAL A 84 13.86 -14.96 4.79
C VAL A 84 13.34 -14.73 3.36
N LEU A 85 12.71 -13.58 3.08
CA LEU A 85 12.23 -13.27 1.73
C LEU A 85 13.37 -13.06 0.73
N SER A 86 14.50 -12.49 1.17
CA SER A 86 15.68 -12.32 0.32
C SER A 86 16.25 -13.68 -0.11
N LEU A 87 16.37 -14.62 0.85
CA LEU A 87 16.76 -16.00 0.59
C LEU A 87 15.76 -16.71 -0.31
N TRP A 88 14.47 -16.55 -0.05
CA TRP A 88 13.39 -17.15 -0.84
C TRP A 88 13.48 -16.77 -2.33
N ASN A 89 13.82 -15.51 -2.64
CA ASN A 89 13.94 -15.05 -4.03
C ASN A 89 15.11 -15.71 -4.78
N LEU A 90 16.12 -16.21 -4.07
CA LEU A 90 17.27 -16.93 -4.66
C LEU A 90 16.97 -18.40 -4.95
N LEU A 91 15.90 -18.97 -4.38
CA LEU A 91 15.57 -20.38 -4.51
C LEU A 91 14.84 -20.69 -5.82
N ASP A 92 15.18 -21.83 -6.42
CA ASP A 92 14.43 -22.43 -7.52
C ASP A 92 13.14 -23.10 -7.02
N SER A 93 12.25 -23.49 -7.93
CA SER A 93 10.93 -24.03 -7.58
C SER A 93 11.00 -25.24 -6.64
N LYS A 94 11.99 -26.12 -6.84
CA LYS A 94 12.17 -27.31 -6.01
C LYS A 94 12.70 -26.97 -4.62
N SER A 95 13.64 -26.03 -4.51
CA SER A 95 14.16 -25.60 -3.20
C SER A 95 13.13 -24.81 -2.40
N LYS A 96 12.26 -24.04 -3.06
CA LYS A 96 11.11 -23.37 -2.43
C LYS A 96 10.14 -24.38 -1.80
N GLU A 97 9.88 -25.48 -2.48
CA GLU A 97 9.03 -26.56 -1.96
C GLU A 97 9.63 -27.18 -0.68
N PHE A 98 10.92 -27.51 -0.70
CA PHE A 98 11.61 -28.02 0.50
C PHE A 98 11.65 -27.02 1.64
N ALA A 99 11.89 -25.73 1.35
CA ALA A 99 11.87 -24.68 2.36
C ALA A 99 10.49 -24.58 3.03
N LEU A 100 9.39 -24.68 2.26
CA LEU A 100 8.03 -24.70 2.81
C LEU A 100 7.76 -25.94 3.66
N ILE A 101 8.20 -27.12 3.21
CA ILE A 101 8.08 -28.36 3.99
C ILE A 101 8.81 -28.20 5.31
N TYR A 102 10.06 -27.73 5.29
CA TYR A 102 10.84 -27.54 6.51
C TYR A 102 10.18 -26.54 7.48
N MET A 103 9.72 -25.39 6.98
CA MET A 103 8.99 -24.40 7.77
C MET A 103 7.69 -24.98 8.37
N LYS A 104 6.93 -25.77 7.60
CA LYS A 104 5.74 -26.47 8.11
C LYS A 104 6.09 -27.45 9.22
N GLY A 105 7.22 -28.14 9.10
CA GLY A 105 7.69 -29.10 10.12
C GLY A 105 8.06 -28.42 11.43
N LEU A 106 8.81 -27.32 11.35
CA LEU A 106 9.13 -26.50 12.50
C LEU A 106 7.89 -25.87 13.14
N ALA A 107 6.87 -25.54 12.35
CA ALA A 107 5.61 -25.00 12.83
C ALA A 107 4.61 -26.08 13.30
N HIS A 108 4.99 -27.36 13.31
CA HIS A 108 4.11 -28.50 13.62
C HIS A 108 2.82 -28.54 12.79
N LEU A 109 2.87 -28.06 11.55
CA LEU A 109 1.75 -28.07 10.62
C LEU A 109 1.68 -29.40 9.86
N PRO A 110 0.48 -29.85 9.46
CA PRO A 110 0.34 -31.08 8.71
C PRO A 110 1.05 -30.99 7.36
N MET A 111 1.93 -31.95 7.12
CA MET A 111 2.60 -32.14 5.84
C MET A 111 1.62 -32.76 4.87
N ARG A 112 0.85 -31.95 4.15
CA ARG A 112 0.09 -32.47 3.01
C ARG A 112 1.10 -32.78 1.90
N GLY A 113 1.55 -34.03 1.89
CA GLY A 113 2.41 -34.58 0.86
C GLY A 113 1.72 -34.47 -0.49
N VAL A 114 2.51 -34.11 -1.49
CA VAL A 114 2.18 -34.24 -2.90
C VAL A 114 2.06 -35.74 -3.19
N GLU A 115 0.95 -36.40 -2.81
CA GLU A 115 0.66 -37.79 -3.22
C GLU A 115 -0.78 -38.31 -2.99
N ASP A 116 -1.77 -37.45 -2.69
CA ASP A 116 -3.20 -37.86 -2.60
C ASP A 116 -4.06 -37.34 -3.76
N GLU A 117 -3.56 -37.45 -4.99
CA GLU A 117 -4.40 -37.48 -6.21
C GLU A 117 -4.08 -38.75 -7.00
N LYS A 118 -4.61 -39.88 -6.53
CA LYS A 118 -4.89 -41.02 -7.39
C LYS A 118 -6.37 -41.39 -7.23
N PHE A 119 -7.08 -41.22 -8.34
CA PHE A 119 -8.37 -41.84 -8.64
C PHE A 119 -8.29 -43.37 -8.48
#